data_AF-A0A2M8E8C4-F1
#
_entry.id   AF-A0A2M8E8C4-F1
#
_cell.length_a   1.000
_cell.length_b   1.000
_cell.length_c   1.000
_cell.angle_alpha   90.00
_cell.angle_beta   90.00
_cell.angle_gamma   90.00
#
_symmetry.space_group_name_H-M   'P 1'
#
loop_
_entity.id
_entity.type
_entity.pdbx_description
1 polymer ?
#
loop_
_entity_poly.entity_id
_entity_poly.type
_entity_poly.pdbx_seq_one_letter_code
_entity_poly.pdbx_strand_id
1 'polypeptide(L)' 'GGFSRAYLHHLDRCGEMLSPMLLTIHNLHYYLNLMREVRAALDAGRFGAFRAQFKVDRARGV' A
#
# COMPACT_ATOMS: atom_id res chain seq x y z
N GLY A 1 10.45 -9.68 7.57
CA GLY A 1 11.70 -8.94 7.34
C GLY A 1 11.50 -8.04 6.16
N GLY A 2 11.78 -6.75 6.32
CA GLY A 2 11.64 -5.74 5.27
C GLY A 2 12.44 -4.50 5.65
N PHE A 3 12.52 -3.53 4.73
CA PHE A 3 13.22 -2.27 4.96
C PHE A 3 12.37 -1.34 5.84
N SER A 4 13.01 -0.62 6.78
CA SER A 4 12.31 0.34 7.64
C SER A 4 12.04 1.65 6.91
N ARG A 5 11.05 2.42 7.38
CA ARG A 5 10.77 3.77 6.86
C ARG A 5 11.98 4.71 7.03
N ALA A 6 12.71 4.57 8.14
CA ALA A 6 13.93 5.34 8.40
C ALA A 6 15.03 5.02 7.37
N TYR A 7 15.17 3.74 6.99
CA TYR A 7 16.15 3.33 5.98
C TYR A 7 15.79 3.84 4.59
N LEU A 8 14.52 3.76 4.18
CA LEU A 8 14.06 4.33 2.90
C LEU A 8 14.26 5.84 2.86
N HIS A 9 13.96 6.55 3.96
CA HIS A 9 14.21 7.98 4.07
C HIS A 9 15.70 8.32 3.98
N HIS A 10 16.58 7.50 4.57
CA HIS A 10 18.02 7.67 4.44
C HIS A 10 18.48 7.52 2.98
N LEU A 11 18.07 6.45 2.29
CA LEU A 11 18.41 6.22 0.88
C LEU A 11 17.94 7.38 -0.02
N ASP A 12 16.73 7.88 0.22
CA ASP A 12 16.18 9.02 -0.52
C ASP A 12 17.00 10.29 -0.32
N ARG A 13 17.38 10.58 0.93
CA ARG A 13 18.23 11.73 1.29
C ARG A 13 19.64 11.63 0.70
N CYS A 14 20.14 10.42 0.49
CA CYS A 14 21.43 10.16 -0.14
C CYS A 14 21.36 10.15 -1.68
N GLY A 15 20.16 10.25 -2.28
CA GLY A 15 19.99 10.21 -3.73
C GLY A 15 20.23 8.83 -4.35
N GLU A 16 20.09 7.76 -3.56
CA GLU A 16 20.34 6.41 -4.02
C GLU A 16 19.17 5.87 -4.86
N MET A 17 19.47 5.29 -6.02
CA MET A 17 18.48 4.64 -6.91
C MET A 17 17.71 3.51 -6.23
N LEU A 18 18.25 2.93 -5.15
CA LEU A 18 17.57 1.92 -4.36
C LEU A 18 16.28 2.44 -3.70
N SER A 19 16.21 3.73 -3.34
CA SER A 19 14.99 4.36 -2.78
C SER A 19 13.78 4.23 -3.73
N PRO A 20 13.80 4.79 -4.95
CA PRO A 20 12.66 4.70 -5.86
C PRO A 20 12.35 3.27 -6.31
N MET A 21 13.35 2.38 -6.40
CA MET A 21 13.09 0.96 -6.69
C MET A 21 12.28 0.28 -5.58
N LEU A 22 12.70 0.42 -4.32
CA LEU A 22 11.99 -0.18 -3.18
C LEU A 22 10.60 0.42 -3.00
N LEU A 23 10.45 1.73 -3.18
CA LEU A 23 9.14 2.40 -3.16
C LEU A 23 8.23 1.91 -4.29
N THR A 24 8.77 1.70 -5.49
CA THR A 24 8.00 1.17 -6.62
C THR A 24 7.53 -0.26 -6.33
N ILE A 25 8.42 -1.14 -5.86
CA ILE A 25 8.07 -2.52 -5.48
C ILE A 25 6.98 -2.52 -4.41
N HIS A 26 7.15 -1.70 -3.36
CA HIS A 26 6.17 -1.59 -2.27
C HIS A 26 4.81 -1.11 -2.79
N ASN A 27 4.79 -0.03 -3.58
CA ASN A 27 3.56 0.54 -4.11
C ASN A 27 2.84 -0.44 -5.03
N LEU A 28 3.56 -1.11 -5.95
CA LEU A 28 2.95 -2.10 -6.83
C LEU A 28 2.33 -3.25 -6.05
N HIS A 29 3.06 -3.78 -5.07
CA HIS A 29 2.55 -4.85 -4.20
C HIS A 29 1.28 -4.40 -3.47
N TYR A 30 1.28 -3.18 -2.91
CA TYR A 30 0.12 -2.60 -2.25
C TYR A 30 -1.09 -2.51 -3.20
N TYR A 31 -0.92 -1.92 -4.39
CA TYR A 31 -2.02 -1.75 -5.35
C TYR A 31 -2.55 -3.09 -5.86
N LEU A 32 -1.69 -4.06 -6.13
CA LEU A 32 -2.11 -5.40 -6.57
C LEU A 32 -2.92 -6.12 -5.49
N ASN A 33 -2.54 -6.00 -4.22
CA ASN A 33 -3.30 -6.55 -3.10
C ASN A 33 -4.64 -5.82 -2.92
N LEU A 34 -4.64 -4.48 -2.95
CA LEU A 34 -5.86 -3.69 -2.86
C LEU A 34 -6.88 -4.09 -3.94
N MET A 35 -6.43 -4.25 -5.18
CA MET A 35 -7.30 -4.68 -6.27
C MET A 35 -7.78 -6.14 -6.09
N ARG A 36 -6.98 -7.01 -5.46
CA ARG A 36 -7.41 -8.38 -5.10
C ARG A 36 -8.54 -8.36 -4.09
N GLU A 37 -8.43 -7.52 -3.06
CA GLU A 37 -9.48 -7.35 -2.04
C GLU A 37 -10.76 -6.76 -2.62
N VAL A 38 -10.63 -5.77 -3.51
CA VAL A 38 -11.77 -5.20 -4.27
C VAL A 38 -12.51 -6.28 -5.05
N ARG A 39 -11.79 -7.10 -5.82
CA ARG A 39 -12.40 -8.21 -6.59
C ARG A 39 -13.11 -9.19 -5.67
N ALA A 40 -12.46 -9.63 -4.60
CA ALA A 40 -13.07 -10.54 -3.63
C ALA A 40 -14.32 -9.95 -2.94
N ALA A 41 -14.37 -8.63 -2.74
CA ALA A 41 -15.54 -7.95 -2.19
C ALA A 41 -16.69 -7.84 -3.19
N LEU A 42 -16.38 -7.67 -4.48
CA LEU A 42 -17.38 -7.69 -5.56
C LEU A 42 -17.98 -9.09 -5.71
N ASP A 43 -17.14 -10.13 -5.79
CA ASP A 43 -17.58 -11.53 -5.93
C ASP A 43 -18.49 -11.97 -4.77
N ALA A 44 -18.22 -11.46 -3.56
CA ALA A 44 -19.01 -11.74 -2.36
C ALA A 44 -20.18 -10.76 -2.14
N GLY A 45 -20.49 -9.86 -3.08
CA GLY A 45 -21.60 -8.91 -2.97
C GLY A 45 -21.47 -7.89 -1.83
N ARG A 46 -20.27 -7.71 -1.27
CA ARG A 46 -19.99 -6.90 -0.07
C ARG A 46 -19.13 -5.66 -0.32
N PHE A 47 -19.02 -5.24 -1.58
CA PHE A 47 -18.20 -4.09 -1.98
C PHE A 47 -18.57 -2.78 -1.26
N GLY A 48 -19.86 -2.54 -1.00
CA GLY A 48 -20.30 -1.35 -0.26
C GLY A 48 -19.70 -1.25 1.14
N ALA A 49 -19.69 -2.36 1.88
CA ALA A 49 -19.07 -2.46 3.21
C ALA A 49 -17.56 -2.32 3.14
N PHE A 50 -16.90 -2.99 2.18
CA PHE A 50 -15.47 -2.83 1.93
C PHE A 50 -15.08 -1.37 1.72
N ARG A 51 -15.81 -0.65 0.86
CA ARG A 51 -15.54 0.77 0.57
C ARG A 51 -15.68 1.66 1.81
N ALA A 52 -16.71 1.42 2.63
CA ALA A 52 -16.92 2.19 3.85
C ALA A 52 -15.77 1.98 4.84
N GLN A 53 -15.37 0.72 5.05
CA GLN A 53 -14.25 0.38 5.93
C GLN A 53 -12.93 0.97 5.41
N PHE A 54 -12.65 0.82 4.12
CA PHE A 54 -11.46 1.39 3.47
C PHE A 54 -11.33 2.90 3.72
N LYS A 55 -12.43 3.66 3.64
CA LYS A 55 -12.42 5.10 3.94
C LYS A 55 -12.10 5.39 5.41
N VAL A 56 -12.67 4.62 6.34
CA VAL A 56 -12.41 4.77 7.79
C VAL A 56 -10.94 4.49 8.10
N ASP A 57 -10.38 3.43 7.55
CA ASP A 57 -8.99 3.04 7.80
C ASP A 57 -8.00 4.08 7.26
N ARG A 58 -8.27 4.68 6.10
CA ARG A 58 -7.45 5.77 5.55
C ARG A 58 -7.53 7.06 6.36
N ALA A 59 -8.70 7.37 6.94
CA ALA A 59 -8.85 8.56 7.78
C ALA A 59 -8.10 8.44 9.12
N ARG A 60 -7.88 7.21 9.61
CA ARG A 60 -7.15 6.95 10.87
C ARG A 60 -5.63 7.15 10.78
N GLY A 61 -5.10 7.36 9.58
CA GLY A 61 -3.66 7.48 9.37
C GLY A 61 -2.97 6.12 9.51
N VAL A 62 -3.04 5.33 8.44
CA VAL A 62 -1.96 4.39 8.12
C VAL A 62 -0.91 5.13 7.32
#